data_AF-A0A351WZ58-F1
#
_entry.id   AF-A0A351WZ58-F1
#
_cell.length_a   1.000
_cell.length_b   1.000
_cell.length_c   1.000
_cell.angle_alpha   90.00
_cell.angle_beta   90.00
_cell.angle_gamma   90.00
#
_symmetry.space_group_name_H-M   'P 1'
#
loop_
_entity.id
_entity.type
_entity.pdbx_description
1 polymer ?
#
loop_
_entity_poly.entity_id
_entity_poly.type
_entity_poly.pdbx_seq_one_letter_code
_entity_poly.pdbx_strand_id
1 'polypeptide(L)'
;MIECDERELWVMGLGDKVERGAIVCSYLAEGGHRCRTAKVAELATCTPKAILVDLSPWSDDGWGILLTLKENPATREIPILPMYLSEIGQVGAVFPVAGFFTLPIDRAYLSKKLKQLGLTDESEDYDLQVMLVTRKGEEDVQHAVTKLGFEVVNAYTGKEAVALGTIIHPYMMFCSLMLQDLGAFELLERFRLYPQTRNIPFFVLLKDAMKEGERMAMSRSVEHLVRKKWLTREEFLSFFKKERSNQ
;
A
#
# COMPACT_ATOMS: atom_id res chain seq x y z
N MET A 1 10.67 -23.63 19.05
CA MET A 1 11.13 -22.25 18.78
C MET A 1 11.00 -22.03 17.29
N ILE A 2 10.21 -21.04 16.88
CA ILE A 2 10.13 -20.65 15.47
C ILE A 2 11.42 -19.88 15.19
N GLU A 3 12.26 -20.41 14.32
CA GLU A 3 13.51 -19.75 13.94
C GLU A 3 13.13 -18.53 13.08
N CYS A 4 13.29 -17.34 13.65
CA CYS A 4 12.94 -16.08 13.00
C CYS A 4 13.98 -15.76 11.92
N ASP A 5 13.59 -15.87 10.65
CA ASP A 5 14.43 -15.45 9.55
C ASP A 5 13.97 -14.10 9.00
N GLU A 6 14.77 -13.05 9.25
CA GLU A 6 14.48 -11.67 8.82
C GLU A 6 14.31 -11.51 7.30
N ARG A 7 14.63 -12.53 6.48
CA ARG A 7 14.44 -12.49 5.03
C ARG A 7 13.09 -13.06 4.58
N GLU A 8 12.27 -13.54 5.50
CA GLU A 8 10.98 -14.18 5.21
C GLU A 8 9.88 -13.16 4.87
N LEU A 9 9.04 -13.51 3.89
CA LEU A 9 7.80 -12.80 3.58
C LEU A 9 6.65 -13.41 4.37
N TRP A 10 5.86 -12.59 5.06
CA TRP A 10 4.73 -13.09 5.84
C TRP A 10 3.42 -12.81 5.14
N VAL A 11 2.53 -13.80 5.09
CA VAL A 11 1.18 -13.66 4.55
C VAL A 11 0.18 -13.59 5.70
N MET A 12 -0.60 -12.52 5.74
CA MET A 12 -1.59 -12.24 6.79
C MET A 12 -3.00 -12.03 6.20
N GLY A 13 -4.00 -12.04 7.09
CA GLY A 13 -5.42 -11.88 6.72
C GLY A 13 -6.15 -13.20 6.41
N LEU A 14 -5.52 -14.34 6.68
CA LEU A 14 -6.06 -15.65 6.30
C LEU A 14 -6.91 -16.33 7.39
N GLY A 15 -6.85 -15.85 8.63
CA GLY A 15 -7.50 -16.49 9.77
C GLY A 15 -7.02 -17.94 9.92
N ASP A 16 -7.97 -18.87 9.94
CA ASP A 16 -7.68 -20.31 10.00
C ASP A 16 -7.68 -20.99 8.61
N LYS A 17 -7.88 -20.23 7.52
CA LYS A 17 -7.92 -20.71 6.12
C LYS A 17 -6.50 -20.88 5.56
N VAL A 18 -5.72 -21.78 6.16
CA VAL A 18 -4.29 -21.96 5.85
C VAL A 18 -4.06 -22.32 4.38
N GLU A 19 -4.99 -23.05 3.76
CA GLU A 19 -4.95 -23.43 2.35
C GLU A 19 -4.85 -22.23 1.39
N ARG A 20 -5.48 -21.09 1.72
CA ARG A 20 -5.41 -19.87 0.88
C ARG A 20 -3.98 -19.31 0.83
N GLY A 21 -3.27 -19.39 1.95
CA GLY A 21 -1.88 -18.96 2.05
C GLY A 21 -0.90 -19.90 1.37
N ALA A 22 -1.23 -21.19 1.28
CA ALA A 22 -0.36 -22.19 0.68
C ALA A 22 -0.08 -21.90 -0.81
N ILE A 23 -1.07 -21.42 -1.56
CA ILE A 23 -0.90 -21.03 -2.98
C ILE A 23 0.05 -19.84 -3.11
N VAL A 24 -0.13 -18.81 -2.28
CA VAL A 24 0.73 -17.62 -2.31
C VAL A 24 2.17 -18.00 -1.97
N CYS A 25 2.36 -18.79 -0.91
CA CYS A 25 3.69 -19.23 -0.52
C CYS A 25 4.32 -20.20 -1.52
N SER A 26 3.56 -21.04 -2.23
CA SER A 26 4.12 -21.89 -3.29
C SER A 26 4.65 -21.05 -4.44
N TYR A 27 3.91 -20.01 -4.87
CA TYR A 27 4.36 -19.09 -5.90
C TYR A 27 5.65 -18.38 -5.48
N LEU A 28 5.69 -17.85 -4.25
CA LEU A 28 6.88 -17.17 -3.71
C LEU A 28 8.10 -18.09 -3.60
N ALA A 29 7.91 -19.34 -3.14
CA ALA A 29 8.98 -20.32 -3.00
C ALA A 29 9.66 -20.62 -4.35
N GLU A 30 8.87 -20.76 -5.41
CA GLU A 30 9.40 -20.94 -6.77
C GLU A 30 10.16 -19.70 -7.28
N GLY A 31 9.76 -18.50 -6.84
CA GLY A 31 10.50 -17.27 -7.06
C GLY A 31 11.79 -17.14 -6.21
N GLY A 32 12.10 -18.13 -5.38
CA GLY A 32 13.26 -18.12 -4.48
C GLY A 32 13.05 -17.32 -3.20
N HIS A 33 11.80 -16.99 -2.86
CA HIS A 33 11.45 -16.28 -1.64
C HIS A 33 10.96 -17.24 -0.57
N ARG A 34 11.45 -17.10 0.66
CA ARG A 34 10.87 -17.78 1.82
C ARG A 34 9.57 -17.08 2.23
N CYS A 35 8.54 -17.87 2.49
CA CYS A 35 7.20 -17.38 2.82
C CYS A 35 6.56 -18.29 3.86
N ARG A 36 5.81 -17.68 4.77
CA ARG A 36 4.86 -18.39 5.64
C ARG A 36 3.61 -17.57 5.92
N THR A 37 2.57 -18.25 6.36
CA THR A 37 1.42 -17.59 6.97
C THR A 37 1.76 -17.17 8.40
N ALA A 38 1.23 -16.03 8.84
CA ALA A 38 1.48 -15.49 10.17
C ALA A 38 0.28 -14.69 10.70
N LYS A 39 0.20 -14.54 12.02
CA LYS A 39 -0.73 -13.64 12.73
C LYS A 39 0.04 -12.45 13.31
N VAL A 40 -0.66 -11.34 13.55
CA VAL A 40 -0.07 -10.09 14.09
C VAL A 40 0.67 -10.33 15.41
N ALA A 41 0.14 -11.20 16.27
CA ALA A 41 0.74 -11.52 17.58
C ALA A 41 2.19 -12.06 17.48
N GLU A 42 2.55 -12.68 16.36
CA GLU A 42 3.89 -13.23 16.16
C GLU A 42 4.96 -12.15 15.94
N LEU A 43 4.55 -10.94 15.54
CA LEU A 43 5.45 -9.79 15.37
C LEU A 43 6.11 -9.32 16.66
N ALA A 44 5.58 -9.73 17.82
CA ALA A 44 6.19 -9.47 19.12
C ALA A 44 7.54 -10.19 19.29
N THR A 45 7.79 -11.23 18.49
CA THR A 45 8.99 -12.09 18.62
C THR A 45 9.91 -12.06 17.41
N CYS A 46 9.43 -11.56 16.27
CA CYS A 46 10.14 -11.63 15.00
C CYS A 46 9.63 -10.57 14.03
N THR A 47 10.54 -9.95 13.29
CA THR A 47 10.20 -8.97 12.25
C THR A 47 10.47 -9.54 10.85
N PRO A 48 9.45 -9.64 9.98
CA PRO A 48 9.63 -10.12 8.61
C PRO A 48 10.23 -9.06 7.70
N LYS A 49 10.72 -9.50 6.53
CA LYS A 49 11.19 -8.62 5.46
C LYS A 49 10.07 -7.72 4.91
N ALA A 50 8.89 -8.31 4.71
CA ALA A 50 7.69 -7.64 4.25
C ALA A 50 6.46 -8.49 4.59
N ILE A 51 5.29 -7.85 4.63
CA ILE A 51 4.02 -8.49 4.91
C ILE A 51 3.11 -8.36 3.68
N LEU A 52 2.62 -9.46 3.16
CA LEU A 52 1.53 -9.50 2.20
C LEU A 52 0.22 -9.59 2.97
N VAL A 53 -0.70 -8.65 2.73
CA VAL A 53 -1.99 -8.60 3.44
C VAL A 53 -3.12 -8.82 2.45
N ASP A 54 -3.91 -9.85 2.67
CA ASP A 54 -5.16 -10.06 1.92
C ASP A 54 -6.21 -9.03 2.34
N LEU A 55 -6.66 -8.20 1.39
CA LEU A 55 -7.71 -7.20 1.58
C LEU A 55 -9.04 -7.61 0.92
N SER A 56 -9.15 -8.86 0.49
CA SER A 56 -10.38 -9.40 -0.12
C SER A 56 -11.52 -9.53 0.91
N PRO A 57 -12.77 -9.64 0.44
CA PRO A 57 -13.91 -9.98 1.30
C PRO A 57 -13.79 -11.33 2.03
N TRP A 58 -12.86 -12.18 1.60
CA TRP A 58 -12.64 -13.52 2.17
C TRP A 58 -11.59 -13.54 3.28
N SER A 59 -10.89 -12.42 3.47
CA SER A 59 -9.97 -12.19 4.57
C SER A 59 -10.69 -12.26 5.93
N ASP A 60 -9.94 -12.64 6.97
CA ASP A 60 -10.42 -12.61 8.36
C ASP A 60 -10.58 -11.16 8.87
N ASP A 61 -9.52 -10.34 8.77
CA ASP A 61 -9.59 -8.88 9.01
C ASP A 61 -8.39 -8.13 8.38
N GLY A 62 -8.27 -8.17 7.06
CA GLY A 62 -7.11 -7.60 6.36
C GLY A 62 -6.93 -6.10 6.60
N TRP A 63 -8.03 -5.36 6.62
CA TRP A 63 -8.03 -3.92 6.88
C TRP A 63 -7.67 -3.58 8.32
N GLY A 64 -8.21 -4.32 9.30
CA GLY A 64 -7.83 -4.14 10.71
C GLY A 64 -6.38 -4.53 10.98
N ILE A 65 -5.88 -5.57 10.32
CA ILE A 65 -4.46 -5.94 10.35
C ILE A 65 -3.60 -4.79 9.79
N LEU A 66 -3.92 -4.30 8.58
CA LEU A 66 -3.20 -3.18 7.98
C LEU A 66 -3.15 -1.96 8.91
N LEU A 67 -4.29 -1.61 9.53
CA LEU A 67 -4.38 -0.49 10.45
C LEU A 67 -3.51 -0.73 11.71
N THR A 68 -3.67 -1.88 12.36
CA THR A 68 -2.90 -2.27 13.56
C THR A 68 -1.39 -2.18 13.31
N LEU A 69 -0.95 -2.66 12.13
CA LEU A 69 0.46 -2.64 11.76
C LEU A 69 0.99 -1.21 11.57
N LYS A 70 0.18 -0.30 11.04
CA LYS A 70 0.61 1.07 10.71
C LYS A 70 0.48 2.06 11.87
N GLU A 71 -0.38 1.77 12.84
CA GLU A 71 -0.47 2.53 14.10
C GLU A 71 0.69 2.24 15.04
N ASN A 72 1.21 1.02 15.05
CA ASN A 72 2.28 0.62 15.97
C ASN A 72 3.67 1.01 15.45
N PRO A 73 4.44 1.87 16.17
CA PRO A 73 5.79 2.28 15.76
C PRO A 73 6.78 1.13 15.53
N ALA A 74 6.61 0.00 16.22
CA ALA A 74 7.49 -1.17 16.06
C ALA A 74 7.26 -1.92 14.74
N THR A 75 6.09 -1.77 14.12
CA THR A 75 5.69 -2.53 12.92
C THR A 75 5.41 -1.65 11.70
N ARG A 76 5.17 -0.35 11.90
CA ARG A 76 4.72 0.56 10.83
C ARG A 76 5.72 0.71 9.69
N GLU A 77 7.01 0.49 9.96
CA GLU A 77 8.06 0.55 8.95
C GLU A 77 8.13 -0.68 8.05
N ILE A 78 7.57 -1.81 8.49
CA ILE A 78 7.56 -3.05 7.72
C ILE A 78 6.84 -2.79 6.37
N PRO A 79 7.47 -3.10 5.23
CA PRO A 79 6.84 -2.99 3.92
C PRO A 79 5.59 -3.86 3.88
N ILE A 80 4.46 -3.26 3.49
CA ILE A 80 3.21 -3.98 3.31
C ILE A 80 2.86 -3.98 1.83
N LEU A 81 2.56 -5.16 1.32
CA LEU A 81 2.07 -5.37 -0.03
C LEU A 81 0.62 -5.87 0.04
N PRO A 82 -0.36 -4.97 -0.10
CA PRO A 82 -1.75 -5.38 -0.18
C PRO A 82 -2.00 -6.22 -1.42
N MET A 83 -2.84 -7.24 -1.26
CA MET A 83 -3.25 -8.10 -2.35
C MET A 83 -4.71 -8.50 -2.19
N TYR A 84 -5.29 -8.98 -3.27
CA TYR A 84 -6.59 -9.63 -3.26
C TYR A 84 -6.40 -11.12 -3.50
N LEU A 85 -6.93 -11.95 -2.61
CA LEU A 85 -7.04 -13.39 -2.80
C LEU A 85 -8.48 -13.83 -3.00
N SER A 86 -8.69 -14.77 -3.92
CA SER A 86 -9.99 -15.45 -4.06
C SER A 86 -10.34 -16.26 -2.80
N GLU A 87 -11.56 -16.77 -2.75
CA GLU A 87 -12.00 -17.70 -1.70
C GLU A 87 -11.06 -18.92 -1.59
N ILE A 88 -10.57 -19.42 -2.73
CA ILE A 88 -9.65 -20.56 -2.80
C ILE A 88 -8.16 -20.18 -2.81
N GLY A 89 -7.81 -18.89 -2.62
CA GLY A 89 -6.41 -18.44 -2.50
C GLY A 89 -5.71 -18.07 -3.81
N GLN A 90 -6.42 -17.99 -4.94
CA GLN A 90 -5.85 -17.49 -6.19
C GLN A 90 -5.59 -15.97 -6.08
N VAL A 91 -4.43 -15.52 -6.53
CA VAL A 91 -4.06 -14.10 -6.49
C VAL A 91 -4.79 -13.35 -7.60
N GLY A 92 -5.67 -12.41 -7.23
CA GLY A 92 -6.41 -11.60 -8.19
C GLY A 92 -5.71 -10.30 -8.56
N ALA A 93 -5.06 -9.66 -7.58
CA ALA A 93 -4.31 -8.42 -7.78
C ALA A 93 -3.31 -8.17 -6.65
N VAL A 94 -2.34 -7.31 -6.93
CA VAL A 94 -1.35 -6.79 -6.00
C VAL A 94 -1.33 -5.27 -6.14
N PHE A 95 -1.35 -4.55 -5.02
CA PHE A 95 -1.46 -3.10 -4.98
C PHE A 95 -0.19 -2.45 -4.43
N PRO A 96 0.88 -2.33 -5.24
CA PRO A 96 2.13 -1.74 -4.78
C PRO A 96 1.94 -0.25 -4.51
N VAL A 97 2.10 0.15 -3.25
CA VAL A 97 2.12 1.55 -2.81
C VAL A 97 3.46 1.87 -2.18
N ALA A 98 3.87 3.14 -2.24
CA ALA A 98 5.11 3.60 -1.62
C ALA A 98 5.06 3.51 -0.08
N GLY A 99 3.86 3.63 0.48
CA GLY A 99 3.63 3.44 1.90
C GLY A 99 2.25 3.85 2.36
N PHE A 100 2.07 3.77 3.68
CA PHE A 100 0.83 4.13 4.37
C PHE A 100 1.16 5.12 5.50
N PHE A 101 0.27 6.08 5.70
CA PHE A 101 0.28 6.99 6.85
C PHE A 101 -1.07 6.97 7.53
N THR A 102 -1.08 6.90 8.85
CA THR A 102 -2.30 7.09 9.64
C THR A 102 -2.56 8.59 9.85
N LEU A 103 -3.82 8.96 10.03
CA LEU A 103 -4.26 10.30 10.39
C LEU A 103 -4.64 10.32 11.88
N PRO A 104 -4.26 11.36 12.64
CA PRO A 104 -3.43 12.50 12.23
C PRO A 104 -2.00 12.07 11.88
N ILE A 105 -1.40 12.76 10.89
CA ILE A 105 -0.10 12.36 10.35
C ILE A 105 1.04 12.61 11.34
N ASP A 106 1.81 11.55 11.62
CA ASP A 106 3.07 11.68 12.38
C ASP A 106 4.14 12.30 11.47
N ARG A 107 4.47 13.57 11.74
CA ARG A 107 5.43 14.36 10.97
C ARG A 107 6.85 13.81 11.03
N ALA A 108 7.26 13.26 12.18
CA ALA A 108 8.59 12.68 12.34
C ALA A 108 8.70 11.39 11.51
N TYR A 109 7.64 10.59 11.53
CA TYR A 109 7.55 9.39 10.68
C TYR A 109 7.50 9.73 9.20
N LEU A 110 6.71 10.72 8.79
CA LEU A 110 6.66 11.20 7.41
C LEU A 110 8.06 11.59 6.92
N SER A 111 8.74 12.48 7.64
CA SER A 111 10.09 12.92 7.27
C SER A 111 11.06 11.75 7.18
N LYS A 112 11.07 10.86 8.18
CA LYS A 112 11.93 9.66 8.18
C LYS A 112 11.64 8.78 6.95
N LYS A 113 10.37 8.51 6.67
CA LYS A 113 9.95 7.61 5.58
C LYS A 113 10.29 8.18 4.22
N LEU A 114 10.08 9.48 3.99
CA LEU A 114 10.44 10.12 2.74
C LEU A 114 11.96 10.15 2.52
N LYS A 115 12.76 10.41 3.56
CA LYS A 115 14.23 10.28 3.50
C LYS A 115 14.68 8.88 3.14
N GLN A 116 14.12 7.85 3.78
CA GLN A 116 14.42 6.45 3.47
C GLN A 116 14.11 6.07 2.02
N LEU A 117 13.14 6.75 1.39
CA LEU A 117 12.77 6.56 -0.01
C LEU A 117 13.55 7.47 -0.97
N GLY A 118 14.47 8.31 -0.47
CA GLY A 118 15.21 9.27 -1.28
C GLY A 118 14.35 10.40 -1.83
N LEU A 119 13.20 10.69 -1.21
CA LEU A 119 12.24 11.68 -1.70
C LEU A 119 12.46 13.09 -1.13
N THR A 120 13.41 13.24 -0.22
CA THR A 120 13.68 14.52 0.48
C THR A 120 15.17 14.84 0.60
N ASP A 121 16.05 14.01 0.03
CA ASP A 121 17.49 14.23 0.13
C ASP A 121 17.92 15.21 -0.97
N GLU A 122 18.27 16.43 -0.55
CA GLU A 122 19.02 17.47 -1.27
C GLU A 122 18.47 17.94 -2.64
N SER A 123 17.17 18.16 -2.77
CA SER A 123 16.66 19.04 -3.83
C SER A 123 16.64 20.49 -3.32
N GLU A 124 17.55 21.32 -3.84
CA GLU A 124 17.42 22.79 -3.79
C GLU A 124 16.25 23.32 -4.65
N ASP A 125 15.52 22.41 -5.32
CA ASP A 125 14.32 22.71 -6.10
C ASP A 125 13.09 22.85 -5.19
N TYR A 126 12.85 24.07 -4.74
CA TYR A 126 11.69 24.48 -3.93
C TYR A 126 10.33 24.42 -4.67
N ASP A 127 10.30 23.97 -5.92
CA ASP A 127 9.13 24.00 -6.80
C ASP A 127 8.48 22.61 -7.03
N LEU A 128 8.90 21.58 -6.29
CA LEU A 128 8.33 20.24 -6.43
C LEU A 128 6.89 20.18 -5.90
N GLN A 129 5.97 19.79 -6.78
CA GLN A 129 4.55 19.66 -6.47
C GLN A 129 4.19 18.26 -5.96
N VAL A 130 3.46 18.22 -4.85
CA VAL A 130 2.88 17.02 -4.25
C VAL A 130 1.37 17.08 -4.42
N MET A 131 0.76 16.00 -4.92
CA MET A 131 -0.68 15.95 -5.04
C MET A 131 -1.32 15.33 -3.79
N LEU A 132 -2.30 16.02 -3.21
CA LEU A 132 -3.09 15.55 -2.09
C LEU A 132 -4.53 15.27 -2.55
N VAL A 133 -4.90 13.99 -2.59
CA VAL A 133 -6.20 13.51 -3.09
C VAL A 133 -7.11 13.14 -1.92
N THR A 134 -8.01 14.03 -1.54
CA THR A 134 -8.83 13.89 -0.32
C THR A 134 -10.21 14.51 -0.53
N ARG A 135 -11.26 14.06 0.16
CA ARG A 135 -12.64 14.52 -0.13
C ARG A 135 -12.89 16.01 0.16
N LYS A 136 -12.14 16.61 1.09
CA LYS A 136 -12.35 17.98 1.58
C LYS A 136 -11.06 18.75 1.90
N GLY A 137 -9.88 18.22 1.53
CA GLY A 137 -8.59 18.69 2.05
C GLY A 137 -8.23 18.00 3.36
N GLU A 138 -6.93 17.92 3.66
CA GLU A 138 -6.38 17.44 4.93
C GLU A 138 -5.29 18.42 5.37
N GLU A 139 -5.68 19.44 6.14
CA GLU A 139 -4.81 20.58 6.51
C GLU A 139 -3.53 20.13 7.22
N ASP A 140 -3.62 19.13 8.11
CA ASP A 140 -2.47 18.58 8.82
C ASP A 140 -1.45 17.92 7.89
N VAL A 141 -1.93 17.23 6.86
CA VAL A 141 -1.08 16.61 5.83
C VAL A 141 -0.46 17.68 4.96
N GLN A 142 -1.27 18.65 4.50
CA GLN A 142 -0.79 19.77 3.71
C GLN A 142 0.32 20.53 4.45
N HIS A 143 0.11 20.87 5.71
CA HIS A 143 1.10 21.57 6.53
C HIS A 143 2.37 20.74 6.76
N ALA A 144 2.21 19.43 7.02
CA ALA A 144 3.35 18.54 7.19
C ALA A 144 4.22 18.45 5.93
N VAL A 145 3.58 18.36 4.76
CA VAL A 145 4.25 18.30 3.45
C VAL A 145 4.88 19.64 3.08
N THR A 146 4.19 20.76 3.25
CA THR A 146 4.75 22.09 2.97
C THR A 146 5.94 22.43 3.87
N LYS A 147 5.94 21.98 5.14
CA LYS A 147 7.10 22.12 6.03
C LYS A 147 8.34 21.36 5.56
N LEU A 148 8.17 20.37 4.69
CA LEU A 148 9.28 19.65 4.06
C LEU A 148 9.75 20.31 2.75
N GLY A 149 9.17 21.44 2.36
CA GLY A 149 9.58 22.23 1.19
C GLY A 149 8.78 21.98 -0.08
N PHE A 150 7.69 21.19 -0.01
CA PHE A 150 6.87 20.89 -1.18
C PHE A 150 5.67 21.83 -1.33
N GLU A 151 5.31 22.13 -2.57
CA GLU A 151 4.03 22.75 -2.90
C GLU A 151 2.92 21.68 -2.95
N VAL A 152 1.74 21.97 -2.41
CA VAL A 152 0.63 21.01 -2.39
C VAL A 152 -0.45 21.41 -3.38
N VAL A 153 -0.75 20.49 -4.31
CA VAL A 153 -1.90 20.60 -5.22
C VAL A 153 -3.00 19.66 -4.74
N ASN A 154 -4.15 20.22 -4.40
CA ASN A 154 -5.29 19.44 -3.93
C ASN A 154 -6.12 18.92 -5.10
N ALA A 155 -6.57 17.67 -5.00
CA ALA A 155 -7.62 17.09 -5.83
C ALA A 155 -8.70 16.50 -4.92
N TYR A 156 -9.97 16.77 -5.22
CA TYR A 156 -11.09 16.42 -4.34
C TYR A 156 -11.87 15.19 -4.78
N THR A 157 -11.59 14.71 -5.98
CA THR A 157 -12.12 13.47 -6.56
C THR A 157 -11.00 12.73 -7.26
N GLY A 158 -11.15 11.42 -7.46
CA GLY A 158 -10.12 10.70 -8.20
C GLY A 158 -10.14 11.00 -9.69
N LYS A 159 -11.29 11.38 -10.28
CA LYS A 159 -11.34 11.92 -11.65
C LYS A 159 -10.49 13.18 -11.81
N GLU A 160 -10.62 14.11 -10.86
CA GLU A 160 -9.79 15.33 -10.82
C GLU A 160 -8.31 14.98 -10.62
N ALA A 161 -8.00 14.04 -9.74
CA ALA A 161 -6.63 13.60 -9.51
C ALA A 161 -5.99 13.02 -10.77
N VAL A 162 -6.71 12.21 -11.55
CA VAL A 162 -6.22 11.70 -12.84
C VAL A 162 -5.97 12.85 -13.81
N ALA A 163 -6.91 13.79 -13.94
CA ALA A 163 -6.75 14.94 -14.84
C ALA A 163 -5.53 15.79 -14.46
N LEU A 164 -5.45 16.24 -13.21
CA LEU A 164 -4.35 17.07 -12.71
C LEU A 164 -3.02 16.32 -12.75
N GLY A 165 -2.97 15.07 -12.29
CA GLY A 165 -1.75 14.27 -12.24
C GLY A 165 -1.10 14.09 -13.62
N THR A 166 -1.90 14.06 -14.70
CA THR A 166 -1.37 13.99 -16.07
C THR A 166 -0.86 15.32 -16.63
N ILE A 167 -1.20 16.45 -16.00
CA ILE A 167 -0.78 17.79 -16.40
C ILE A 167 0.44 18.25 -15.58
N ILE A 168 0.36 18.09 -14.27
CA ILE A 168 1.36 18.67 -13.34
C ILE A 168 2.53 17.73 -13.04
N HIS A 169 2.39 16.43 -13.32
CA HIS A 169 3.40 15.40 -13.05
C HIS A 169 3.94 15.47 -11.62
N PRO A 170 3.09 15.27 -10.60
CA PRO A 170 3.48 15.51 -9.22
C PRO A 170 4.62 14.58 -8.81
N TYR A 171 5.53 15.10 -7.99
CA TYR A 171 6.68 14.36 -7.50
C TYR A 171 6.27 13.14 -6.65
N MET A 172 5.17 13.27 -5.91
CA MET A 172 4.53 12.17 -5.17
C MET A 172 3.05 12.48 -4.93
N MET A 173 2.29 11.46 -4.53
CA MET A 173 0.86 11.55 -4.27
C MET A 173 0.50 10.99 -2.89
N PHE A 174 -0.39 11.67 -2.18
CA PHE A 174 -1.05 11.19 -0.97
C PHE A 174 -2.54 11.08 -1.24
N CYS A 175 -3.14 9.91 -1.00
CA CYS A 175 -4.54 9.66 -1.29
C CYS A 175 -5.29 9.13 -0.07
N SER A 176 -6.42 9.75 0.28
CA SER A 176 -7.37 9.13 1.20
C SER A 176 -7.81 7.77 0.67
N LEU A 177 -7.95 6.79 1.56
CA LEU A 177 -8.34 5.44 1.18
C LEU A 177 -9.66 5.37 0.39
N MET A 178 -10.61 6.26 0.72
CA MET A 178 -11.93 6.37 0.07
C MET A 178 -12.21 7.81 -0.34
N LEU A 179 -12.56 8.02 -1.62
CA LEU A 179 -13.02 9.30 -2.15
C LEU A 179 -14.54 9.25 -2.39
N GLN A 180 -15.08 10.31 -3.01
CA GLN A 180 -16.50 10.33 -3.37
C GLN A 180 -16.84 9.42 -4.55
N ASP A 181 -15.90 9.25 -5.47
CA ASP A 181 -16.10 8.58 -6.75
C ASP A 181 -15.33 7.27 -6.89
N LEU A 182 -14.22 7.08 -6.16
CA LEU A 182 -13.36 5.89 -6.26
C LEU A 182 -12.52 5.64 -5.00
N GLY A 183 -12.00 4.41 -4.88
CA GLY A 183 -11.05 4.02 -3.83
C GLY A 183 -9.59 4.26 -4.22
N ALA A 184 -8.69 4.36 -3.24
CA ALA A 184 -7.27 4.65 -3.48
C ALA A 184 -6.57 3.63 -4.41
N PHE A 185 -6.87 2.34 -4.27
CA PHE A 185 -6.28 1.30 -5.13
C PHE A 185 -6.84 1.32 -6.55
N GLU A 186 -8.09 1.74 -6.73
CA GLU A 186 -8.65 1.99 -8.07
C GLU A 186 -7.99 3.22 -8.71
N LEU A 187 -7.69 4.26 -7.93
CA LEU A 187 -6.94 5.42 -8.40
C LEU A 187 -5.52 5.05 -8.83
N LEU A 188 -4.82 4.25 -8.02
CA LEU A 188 -3.49 3.73 -8.32
C LEU A 188 -3.48 3.01 -9.67
N GLU A 189 -4.43 2.09 -9.89
CA GLU A 189 -4.52 1.35 -11.16
C GLU A 189 -4.81 2.29 -12.34
N ARG A 190 -5.62 3.35 -12.17
CA ARG A 190 -5.80 4.39 -13.20
C ARG A 190 -4.50 5.11 -13.53
N PHE A 191 -3.72 5.52 -12.53
CA PHE A 191 -2.43 6.18 -12.78
C PHE A 191 -1.43 5.26 -13.49
N ARG A 192 -1.46 3.95 -13.22
CA ARG A 192 -0.59 2.99 -13.90
C ARG A 192 -0.86 2.83 -15.40
N LEU A 193 -2.03 3.25 -15.89
CA LEU A 193 -2.36 3.27 -17.32
C LEU A 193 -1.61 4.35 -18.10
N TYR A 194 -1.05 5.35 -17.43
CA TYR A 194 -0.43 6.51 -18.05
C TYR A 194 1.09 6.53 -17.79
N PRO A 195 1.94 6.56 -18.84
CA PRO A 195 3.41 6.58 -18.68
C PRO A 195 3.93 7.68 -17.76
N GLN A 196 3.26 8.83 -17.76
CA GLN A 196 3.62 10.02 -17.00
C GLN A 196 3.31 9.93 -15.49
N THR A 197 2.46 8.99 -15.06
CA THR A 197 2.07 8.86 -13.65
C THR A 197 2.30 7.48 -13.06
N ARG A 198 2.55 6.45 -13.89
CA ARG A 198 2.72 5.06 -13.45
C ARG A 198 3.86 4.80 -12.46
N ASN A 199 4.87 5.67 -12.41
CA ASN A 199 6.05 5.54 -11.55
C ASN A 199 6.07 6.55 -10.40
N ILE A 200 5.03 7.39 -10.26
CA ILE A 200 4.99 8.38 -9.17
C ILE A 200 4.73 7.66 -7.85
N PRO A 201 5.54 7.92 -6.79
CA PRO A 201 5.31 7.36 -5.46
C PRO A 201 3.89 7.68 -4.95
N PHE A 202 3.12 6.64 -4.66
CA PHE A 202 1.74 6.74 -4.22
C PHE A 202 1.60 6.29 -2.76
N PHE A 203 1.22 7.20 -1.88
CA PHE A 203 0.99 6.94 -0.46
C PHE A 203 -0.51 6.92 -0.14
N VAL A 204 -0.91 5.99 0.72
CA VAL A 204 -2.30 5.86 1.17
C VAL A 204 -2.44 6.42 2.58
N LEU A 205 -3.42 7.30 2.77
CA LEU A 205 -3.82 7.85 4.06
C LEU A 205 -4.91 6.99 4.68
N LEU A 206 -4.64 6.47 5.87
CA LEU A 206 -5.53 5.66 6.69
C LEU A 206 -6.08 6.52 7.83
N LYS A 207 -7.35 6.34 8.18
CA LYS A 207 -7.86 6.82 9.47
C LYS A 207 -7.32 5.93 10.60
N ASP A 208 -7.22 6.47 11.81
CA ASP A 208 -6.92 5.75 13.06
C ASP A 208 -8.03 4.77 13.51
N ALA A 209 -9.17 4.77 12.83
CA ALA A 209 -10.24 3.82 13.09
C ALA A 209 -11.07 3.57 11.84
N MET A 210 -11.57 2.34 11.74
CA MET A 210 -12.52 1.94 10.71
C MET A 210 -13.63 1.10 11.33
N LYS A 211 -14.87 1.49 11.08
CA LYS A 211 -16.03 0.68 11.44
C LYS A 211 -16.10 -0.55 10.54
N GLU A 212 -16.75 -1.60 11.02
CA GLU A 212 -16.93 -2.84 10.24
C GLU A 212 -17.57 -2.58 8.86
N GLY A 213 -18.59 -1.71 8.81
CA GLY A 213 -19.21 -1.32 7.54
C GLY A 213 -18.24 -0.60 6.57
N GLU A 214 -17.27 0.15 7.07
CA GLU A 214 -16.22 0.77 6.26
C GLU A 214 -15.26 -0.31 5.74
N ARG A 215 -14.80 -1.23 6.59
CA ARG A 215 -13.94 -2.36 6.20
C ARG A 215 -14.58 -3.18 5.07
N MET A 216 -15.84 -3.56 5.25
CA MET A 216 -16.60 -4.30 4.24
C MET A 216 -16.80 -3.51 2.93
N ALA A 217 -17.02 -2.19 3.01
CA ALA A 217 -17.13 -1.36 1.81
C ALA A 217 -15.81 -1.32 1.01
N MET A 218 -14.67 -1.27 1.69
CA MET A 218 -13.36 -1.26 1.03
C MET A 218 -12.99 -2.62 0.46
N SER A 219 -13.26 -3.73 1.18
CA SER A 219 -13.06 -5.08 0.63
C SER A 219 -13.88 -5.27 -0.66
N ARG A 220 -15.13 -4.79 -0.69
CA ARG A 220 -15.95 -4.80 -1.91
C ARG A 220 -15.39 -3.90 -3.01
N SER A 221 -14.87 -2.72 -2.67
CA SER A 221 -14.23 -1.83 -3.66
C SER A 221 -13.01 -2.51 -4.31
N VAL A 222 -12.18 -3.18 -3.53
CA VAL A 222 -11.05 -3.98 -4.03
C VAL A 222 -11.54 -5.14 -4.89
N GLU A 223 -12.60 -5.84 -4.48
CA GLU A 223 -13.21 -6.91 -5.28
C GLU A 223 -13.72 -6.40 -6.65
N HIS A 224 -14.35 -5.23 -6.70
CA HIS A 224 -14.84 -4.66 -7.97
C HIS A 224 -13.70 -4.26 -8.91
N LEU A 225 -12.54 -3.89 -8.37
CA LEU A 225 -11.34 -3.60 -9.14
C LEU A 225 -10.76 -4.87 -9.79
N VAL A 226 -10.82 -5.99 -9.08
CA VAL A 226 -10.37 -7.29 -9.57
C VAL A 226 -11.39 -7.85 -10.54
N ARG A 227 -11.08 -7.73 -11.84
CA ARG A 227 -11.81 -8.46 -12.89
C ARG A 227 -11.65 -9.96 -12.65
N LYS A 228 -12.57 -10.81 -13.14
CA LYS A 228 -12.46 -12.29 -13.08
C LYS A 228 -11.20 -12.88 -13.79
N LYS A 229 -10.18 -12.08 -14.08
CA LYS A 229 -8.87 -12.48 -14.55
C LYS A 229 -7.95 -12.57 -13.32
N TRP A 230 -7.48 -13.77 -13.04
CA TRP A 230 -6.49 -14.04 -12.01
C TRP A 230 -5.09 -13.74 -12.53
N LEU A 231 -4.20 -13.30 -11.63
CA LEU A 231 -2.79 -13.18 -11.99
C LEU A 231 -2.22 -14.57 -12.23
N THR A 232 -1.51 -14.69 -13.35
CA THR A 232 -0.59 -15.80 -13.53
C THR A 232 0.51 -15.72 -12.46
N ARG A 233 1.10 -16.87 -12.15
CA ARG A 233 2.26 -16.94 -11.26
C ARG A 233 3.39 -16.00 -11.69
N GLU A 234 3.64 -15.89 -12.99
CA GLU A 234 4.69 -15.02 -13.53
C GLU A 234 4.38 -13.53 -13.32
N GLU A 235 3.13 -13.11 -13.57
CA GLU A 235 2.65 -11.76 -13.28
C GLU A 235 2.77 -11.46 -11.78
N PHE A 236 2.38 -12.39 -10.90
CA PHE A 236 2.52 -12.21 -9.45
C PHE A 236 3.98 -12.09 -9.00
N LEU A 237 4.86 -12.96 -9.52
CA LEU A 237 6.29 -12.92 -9.17
C LEU A 237 6.99 -11.67 -9.70
N SER A 238 6.46 -11.01 -10.73
CA SER A 238 7.03 -9.76 -11.24
C SER A 238 7.08 -8.64 -10.19
N PHE A 239 6.18 -8.66 -9.20
CA PHE A 239 6.15 -7.69 -8.09
C PHE A 239 7.29 -7.87 -7.06
N PHE A 240 7.97 -9.01 -7.08
CA PHE A 240 9.06 -9.33 -6.14
C PHE A 240 10.44 -9.40 -6.80
N LYS A 241 10.47 -9.38 -8.14
CA LYS A 241 11.71 -9.28 -8.90
C LYS A 241 12.30 -7.90 -8.66
N LYS A 242 13.53 -7.85 -8.14
CA LYS A 242 14.34 -6.64 -8.20
C LYS A 242 14.37 -6.19 -9.66
N GLU A 243 14.03 -4.94 -9.94
CA GLU A 243 14.57 -4.29 -11.13
C GLU A 243 16.09 -4.44 -11.04
N ARG A 244 16.65 -5.37 -11.82
CA ARG A 244 18.05 -5.28 -12.20
C ARG A 244 18.12 -4.15 -13.22
N SER A 245 18.03 -2.92 -12.73
CA SER A 245 18.32 -1.74 -13.52
C SER A 245 19.84 -1.55 -13.53
N ASN A 246 20.41 -1.90 -14.69
CA ASN A 246 21.65 -1.45 -15.32
C ASN A 246 22.98 -1.60 -14.54
N GLN A 247 23.78 -2.56 -15.03
CA GLN A 247 25.18 -2.24 -15.36
C GLN A 247 25.21 -1.22 -16.50
#